data_AF-A0A118JTN1-F1
#
_entry.id   AF-A0A118JTN1-F1
#
_cell.length_a   1.000
_cell.length_b   1.000
_cell.length_c   1.000
_cell.angle_alpha   90.00
_cell.angle_beta   90.00
_cell.angle_gamma   90.00
#
_symmetry.space_group_name_H-M   'P 1'
#
loop_
_entity.id
_entity.type
_entity.pdbx_description
1 polymer ?
#
loop_
_entity_poly.entity_id
_entity_poly.type
_entity_poly.pdbx_seq_one_letter_code
_entity_poly.pdbx_strand_id
1 'polypeptide(L)' 'MATSKFSFGVALIFAIAFPAAVHAQPLAPAPAPTSDGTSIDQGIAYVLMLVALVLTYVIHILDSPSTTLIT' A
#
# COMPACT_ATOMS: atom_id res chain seq x y z
N MET A 1 -54.81 -19.57 25.61
CA MET A 1 -54.13 -18.96 24.44
C MET A 1 -54.86 -17.69 24.05
N ALA A 2 -54.82 -16.67 24.92
CA ALA A 2 -55.58 -15.45 24.74
C ALA A 2 -54.76 -14.32 25.34
N THR A 3 -54.59 -13.23 24.57
CA THR A 3 -53.85 -11.97 24.84
C THR A 3 -52.53 -11.74 24.09
N SER A 4 -52.20 -12.49 23.02
CA SER A 4 -51.00 -12.17 22.22
C SER A 4 -51.11 -10.86 21.41
N LYS A 5 -52.31 -10.53 20.90
CA LYS A 5 -52.51 -9.39 19.97
C LYS A 5 -52.34 -8.03 20.64
N PHE A 6 -52.80 -7.90 21.89
CA PHE A 6 -52.70 -6.66 22.65
C PHE A 6 -51.26 -6.39 23.10
N SER A 7 -50.56 -7.42 23.57
CA SER A 7 -49.14 -7.34 23.91
C SER A 7 -48.26 -6.98 22.72
N PHE A 8 -48.60 -7.47 21.52
CA PHE A 8 -47.88 -7.13 20.30
C PHE A 8 -48.02 -5.65 19.92
N GLY A 9 -49.24 -5.10 20.03
CA GLY A 9 -49.50 -3.68 19.75
C GLY A 9 -48.73 -2.75 20.70
N VAL A 10 -48.71 -3.08 22.00
CA VAL A 10 -47.96 -2.29 23.00
C VAL A 10 -46.45 -2.36 22.75
N ALA A 11 -45.90 -3.55 22.42
CA ALA A 11 -44.49 -3.71 22.10
C ALA A 11 -44.08 -2.92 20.84
N LEU A 12 -44.95 -2.89 19.82
CA LEU A 12 -44.71 -2.14 18.59
C LEU A 12 -44.69 -0.63 18.83
N ILE A 13 -45.64 -0.11 19.61
CA ILE A 13 -45.67 1.31 19.98
C ILE A 13 -44.39 1.69 20.74
N PHE A 14 -43.94 0.84 21.67
CA PHE A 14 -42.72 1.09 22.43
C PHE A 14 -41.47 1.09 21.54
N ALA A 15 -41.37 0.16 20.58
CA ALA A 15 -40.25 0.09 19.64
C ALA A 15 -40.20 1.29 18.67
N ILE A 16 -41.35 1.87 18.31
CA ILE A 16 -41.42 3.07 17.44
C ILE A 16 -41.16 4.35 18.27
N ALA A 17 -41.75 4.45 19.46
CA ALA A 17 -41.64 5.63 20.32
C ALA A 17 -40.25 5.77 20.96
N PHE A 18 -39.56 4.65 21.20
CA PHE A 18 -38.18 4.61 21.67
C PHE A 18 -37.30 3.92 20.63
N PRO A 19 -36.84 4.64 19.60
CA PRO A 19 -35.74 4.13 18.78
C PRO A 19 -34.55 3.94 19.72
N ALA A 20 -34.25 2.68 20.06
CA ALA A 20 -33.01 2.33 20.75
C ALA A 20 -31.88 2.99 19.96
N ALA A 21 -30.97 3.67 20.64
CA ALA A 21 -29.90 4.43 20.03
C ALA A 21 -29.12 3.53 19.07
N VAL A 22 -29.48 3.57 17.78
CA VAL A 22 -28.75 2.92 16.70
C VAL A 22 -27.48 3.72 16.58
N HIS A 23 -26.46 3.28 17.30
CA HIS A 23 -25.16 3.90 17.22
C HIS A 23 -24.65 3.63 15.82
N ALA A 24 -24.59 4.66 14.98
CA ALA A 24 -23.92 4.57 13.69
C ALA A 24 -22.48 4.11 13.99
N GLN A 25 -22.08 2.97 13.43
CA GLN A 25 -20.68 2.54 13.53
C GLN A 25 -19.85 3.57 12.75
N PRO A 26 -18.86 4.21 13.38
CA PRO A 26 -17.97 5.11 12.67
C PRO A 26 -17.30 4.31 11.55
N LEU A 27 -17.40 4.78 10.31
CA LEU A 27 -16.66 4.19 9.22
C LEU A 27 -15.17 4.37 9.55
N ALA A 28 -14.44 3.26 9.68
CA ALA A 28 -13.02 3.32 9.97
C ALA A 28 -12.33 4.16 8.86
N PRO A 29 -11.38 5.04 9.20
CA PRO A 29 -10.61 5.77 8.19
C PRO A 29 -10.03 4.80 7.17
N ALA A 30 -10.16 5.13 5.88
CA ALA A 30 -9.54 4.33 4.84
C ALA A 30 -8.02 4.26 5.08
N PRO A 31 -7.38 3.09 4.88
CA PRO A 31 -5.91 2.98 4.99
C PRO A 31 -5.22 4.04 4.14
N ALA A 32 -4.16 4.65 4.68
CA ALA A 32 -3.38 5.61 3.91
C ALA A 32 -2.76 4.91 2.68
N PRO A 33 -2.71 5.58 1.52
CA PRO A 33 -2.02 5.03 0.35
C PRO A 33 -0.53 4.84 0.68
N THR A 34 -0.01 3.63 0.47
CA THR A 34 1.41 3.31 0.64
C THR A 34 2.12 3.47 -0.70
N SER A 35 3.15 4.32 -0.75
CA SER A 35 4.05 4.46 -1.90
C SER A 35 5.41 3.87 -1.53
N ASP A 36 5.67 2.65 -1.96
CA ASP A 36 6.93 1.96 -1.68
C ASP A 36 8.02 2.45 -2.65
N GLY A 37 8.66 3.57 -2.29
CA GLY A 37 9.74 4.21 -3.06
C GLY A 37 10.98 3.33 -3.29
N THR A 38 11.06 2.17 -2.64
CA THR A 38 12.16 1.20 -2.74
C THR A 38 12.39 0.70 -4.16
N SER A 39 11.37 0.62 -5.00
CA SER A 39 11.52 0.22 -6.41
C SER A 39 12.36 1.22 -7.22
N ILE A 40 12.20 2.52 -6.95
CA ILE A 40 13.01 3.59 -7.55
C ILE A 40 14.43 3.53 -7.02
N ASP A 41 14.60 3.39 -5.70
CA ASP A 41 15.91 3.29 -5.07
C ASP A 41 16.71 2.08 -5.59
N GLN A 42 16.06 0.92 -5.71
CA GLN A 42 16.66 -0.30 -6.25
C GLN A 42 17.00 -0.16 -7.74
N GLY A 43 16.16 0.54 -8.51
CA GLY A 43 16.43 0.86 -9.91
C GLY A 43 17.68 1.72 -10.05
N ILE A 44 17.78 2.81 -9.28
CA ILE A 44 18.97 3.67 -9.25
C ILE A 44 20.21 2.86 -8.83
N ALA A 45 20.09 2.00 -7.80
CA ALA A 45 21.19 1.14 -7.37
C ALA A 45 21.69 0.21 -8.49
N TYR A 46 20.77 -0.41 -9.24
CA TYR A 46 21.12 -1.26 -10.38
C TYR A 46 21.78 -0.47 -11.51
N VAL A 47 21.27 0.73 -11.82
CA VAL A 47 21.87 1.60 -12.84
C VAL A 47 23.29 2.02 -12.43
N LEU A 48 23.48 2.43 -11.17
CA LEU A 48 24.81 2.79 -10.66
C LEU A 48 25.77 1.59 -10.68
N MET A 49 25.29 0.38 -10.37
CA MET A 49 26.08 -0.86 -10.47
C MET A 49 26.53 -1.12 -11.92
N LEU A 50 25.62 -0.95 -12.90
CA LEU A 50 25.93 -1.10 -14.32
C LEU A 50 26.91 -0.04 -14.81
N VAL A 51 26.71 1.22 -14.41
CA VAL A 51 27.63 2.32 -14.69
C VAL A 51 29.03 1.99 -14.15
N ALA A 52 29.14 1.56 -12.89
CA ALA A 52 30.42 1.17 -12.30
C ALA A 52 31.07 0.02 -13.06
N LEU A 53 30.31 -1.01 -13.43
CA LEU A 53 30.81 -2.13 -14.22
C LEU A 53 31.39 -1.66 -15.57
N VAL A 54 30.67 -0.79 -16.28
CA VAL A 54 31.12 -0.20 -17.55
C VAL A 54 32.36 0.65 -17.37
N LEU A 55 32.39 1.56 -16.38
CA LEU A 55 33.57 2.39 -16.11
C LEU A 55 34.80 1.53 -15.83
N THR A 56 34.64 0.49 -15.01
CA THR A 56 35.76 -0.40 -14.66
C THR A 56 36.27 -1.14 -15.89
N TYR A 57 35.36 -1.61 -16.75
CA TYR A 57 35.71 -2.26 -18.01
C TYR A 57 36.43 -1.31 -18.99
N VAL A 58 35.94 -0.08 -19.13
CA VAL A 58 36.55 0.94 -19.99
C VAL A 58 37.97 1.26 -19.52
N ILE A 59 38.16 1.52 -18.22
CA ILE A 59 39.48 1.83 -17.66
C ILE A 59 40.43 0.64 -17.84
N HIS A 60 39.95 -0.59 -17.66
CA HIS A 60 40.74 -1.80 -17.86
C HIS A 60 41.22 -1.97 -19.31
N ILE A 61 40.37 -1.63 -20.30
CA ILE A 61 40.75 -1.63 -21.71
C ILE A 61 41.78 -0.54 -22.02
N LEU A 62 41.60 0.66 -21.48
CA LEU A 62 42.50 1.78 -21.73
C LEU A 62 43.90 1.56 -21.15
N ASP A 63 44.00 0.85 -20.02
CA ASP A 63 45.27 0.46 -19.39
C ASP A 63 45.88 -0.82 -19.97
N SER A 64 45.15 -1.53 -20.85
CA SER A 64 45.65 -2.75 -21.46
C SER A 64 46.80 -2.45 -22.44
N PRO A 65 47.92 -3.20 -22.39
CA PRO A 65 49.13 -2.94 -23.18
C PRO A 65 48.91 -3.05 -24.69
N SER A 66 47.82 -3.70 -25.11
CA SER A 66 47.37 -3.75 -26.51
C SER A 66 47.16 -2.36 -27.11
N THR A 67 46.82 -1.33 -26.32
CA THR A 67 46.68 0.04 -26.81
C THR A 67 48.05 0.69 -27.10
N THR A 68 49.11 0.26 -26.40
CA THR A 68 50.48 0.79 -26.53
C THR A 68 51.27 0.13 -27.67
N LEU A 69 50.94 -1.08 -28.09
CA LEU A 69 51.67 -1.80 -29.15
C LEU A 69 51.20 -1.49 -30.59
N ILE A 70 50.23 -0.58 -30.77
CA ILE A 70 49.60 -0.28 -32.06
C ILE A 70 49.69 1.22 -32.44
N THR A 71 50.49 2.02 -31.72
CA THR A 71 50.85 3.42 -32.06
C THR A 71 52.35 3.51 -32.27
#